data_AF-A0A934I4H7-F1
#
_entry.id   AF-A0A934I4H7-F1
#
_cell.length_a   1.000
_cell.length_b   1.000
_cell.length_c   1.000
_cell.angle_alpha   90.00
_cell.angle_beta   90.00
_cell.angle_gamma   90.00
#
_symmetry.space_group_name_H-M   'P 1'
#
loop_
_entity.id
_entity.type
_entity.pdbx_description
1 polymer ?
#
loop_
_entity_poly.entity_id
_entity_poly.type
_entity_poly.pdbx_seq_one_letter_code
_entity_poly.pdbx_strand_id
1 'polypeptide(L)' 'MEQYRGYEIMVTENHEKEYPYKAIARKGDKEVKHKGQSKMQAVDFVKASINVIVDKIETKNEMNG' A
#
# COMPACT_ATOMS: atom_id res chain seq x y z
N MET A 1 -7.40 -2.11 11.49
CA MET A 1 -7.11 -1.19 10.37
C MET A 1 -5.88 -0.41 10.76
N GLU A 2 -4.92 -0.27 9.85
CA GLU A 2 -3.65 0.44 10.10
C GLU A 2 -3.59 1.70 9.23
N GLN A 3 -3.01 2.78 9.73
CA GLN A 3 -2.81 4.00 8.95
C GLN A 3 -1.31 4.22 8.67
N TYR A 4 -0.97 4.51 7.42
CA TYR A 4 0.41 4.75 7.01
C TYR A 4 0.50 5.90 6.00
N ARG A 5 1.21 6.99 6.33
CA ARG A 5 1.39 8.17 5.45
C ARG A 5 0.05 8.76 4.93
N GLY A 6 -1.00 8.63 5.74
CA GLY A 6 -2.37 9.05 5.41
C GLY A 6 -3.14 8.07 4.51
N TYR A 7 -2.62 6.87 4.27
CA TYR A 7 -3.37 5.77 3.67
C TYR A 7 -3.96 4.87 4.75
N GLU A 8 -5.21 4.46 4.58
CA GLU A 8 -5.89 3.46 5.39
C GLU A 8 -5.64 2.07 4.80
N ILE A 9 -4.91 1.23 5.53
CA ILE A 9 -4.55 -0.13 5.15
C ILE A 9 -5.53 -1.13 5.79
N MET A 10 -6.21 -1.88 4.93
CA MET A 10 -7.07 -3.00 5.29
C MET A 10 -6.48 -4.29 4.73
N VAL A 11 -6.35 -5.31 5.59
CA VAL A 11 -5.90 -6.65 5.18
C VAL A 11 -7.09 -7.59 5.22
N THR A 12 -7.33 -8.28 4.12
CA THR A 12 -8.36 -9.31 4.00
C THR A 12 -7.72 -10.64 3.65
N GLU A 13 -8.32 -11.73 4.11
CA GLU A 13 -7.99 -13.06 3.60
C GLU A 13 -8.52 -13.19 2.18
N ASN A 14 -7.74 -13.86 1.35
CA ASN A 14 -7.98 -14.04 -0.06
C ASN A 14 -7.79 -15.54 -0.28
N HIS A 15 -8.85 -16.29 -0.58
CA HIS A 15 -8.85 -17.76 -0.60
C HIS A 15 -7.99 -18.39 -1.72
N GLU A 16 -6.97 -17.68 -2.20
CA GLU A 16 -5.97 -18.16 -3.15
C GLU A 16 -4.83 -18.86 -2.41
N LYS A 17 -4.47 -20.06 -2.91
CA LYS A 17 -3.50 -20.95 -2.26
C LYS A 17 -2.09 -20.36 -2.19
N GLU A 18 -1.69 -19.58 -3.20
CA GLU A 18 -0.36 -18.97 -3.30
C GLU A 18 -0.28 -17.60 -2.62
N TYR A 19 -1.41 -16.89 -2.52
CA TYR A 19 -1.49 -15.56 -1.91
C TYR A 19 -2.72 -15.43 -1.01
N PRO A 20 -2.69 -16.06 0.17
CA PRO A 20 -3.80 -16.13 1.12
C PRO A 20 -4.22 -14.77 1.70
N TYR A 21 -3.41 -13.72 1.54
CA TYR A 21 -3.69 -12.40 2.10
C TYR A 21 -3.62 -11.31 1.04
N LYS A 22 -4.51 -10.33 1.18
CA LYS A 22 -4.55 -9.14 0.34
C LYS A 22 -4.61 -7.91 1.22
N ALA A 23 -3.71 -6.97 1.00
CA ALA A 23 -3.72 -5.66 1.65
C ALA A 23 -4.17 -4.60 0.64
N ILE A 24 -5.02 -3.68 1.10
CA ILE A 24 -5.57 -2.58 0.33
C ILE A 24 -5.35 -1.30 1.13
N ALA A 25 -4.57 -0.38 0.60
CA ALA A 25 -4.39 0.98 1.09
C ALA A 25 -5.24 1.96 0.30
N ARG A 26 -5.96 2.84 0.98
CA ARG A 26 -6.75 3.91 0.36
C ARG A 26 -6.40 5.27 0.92
N LYS A 27 -6.29 6.28 0.05
CA LYS A 27 -6.12 7.70 0.39
C LYS A 27 -6.81 8.56 -0.66
N GLY A 28 -8.03 9.03 -0.36
CA GLY A 28 -8.87 9.71 -1.35
C GLY A 28 -9.12 8.81 -2.57
N ASP A 29 -8.83 9.32 -3.76
CA ASP A 29 -8.95 8.59 -5.03
C ASP A 29 -7.82 7.59 -5.29
N LYS A 30 -6.76 7.58 -4.46
CA LYS A 30 -5.62 6.66 -4.63
C LYS A 30 -5.86 5.37 -3.86
N GLU A 31 -5.87 4.26 -4.58
CA GLU A 31 -5.90 2.91 -4.02
C GLU A 31 -4.63 2.15 -4.42
N VAL A 32 -3.99 1.50 -3.44
CA VAL A 32 -2.85 0.60 -3.65
C VAL A 32 -3.22 -0.75 -3.08
N LYS A 33 -3.13 -1.80 -3.89
CA LYS A 33 -3.47 -3.17 -3.50
C LYS A 33 -2.35 -4.13 -3.80
N HIS A 34 -2.00 -4.98 -2.83
CA HIS A 34 -1.03 -6.05 -3.00
C HIS A 34 -1.48 -7.33 -2.33
N LYS A 35 -1.03 -8.46 -2.88
CA LYS A 35 -1.25 -9.78 -2.30
C LYS A 35 0.05 -10.28 -1.67
N GLY A 36 -0.06 -11.15 -0.67
CA GLY A 36 1.08 -11.73 0.01
C GLY A 36 0.77 -13.11 0.60
N GLN A 37 1.82 -13.88 0.81
CA GLN A 37 1.81 -15.17 1.49
C GLN A 37 1.50 -15.05 2.99
N SER A 38 1.64 -13.86 3.55
CA SER A 38 1.34 -13.55 4.95
C SER A 38 0.73 -12.16 5.06
N LYS A 39 -0.04 -11.90 6.12
CA LYS A 39 -0.63 -10.57 6.41
C LYS A 39 0.44 -9.48 6.38
N MET A 40 1.57 -9.74 7.05
CA MET A 40 2.71 -8.82 7.11
C MET A 40 3.29 -8.56 5.72
N GLN A 41 3.55 -9.61 4.93
CA GLN A 41 4.08 -9.46 3.57
C GLN A 41 3.17 -8.61 2.66
N ALA A 42 1.85 -8.83 2.73
CA ALA A 42 0.90 -8.03 1.97
C ALA A 42 0.95 -6.55 2.38
N VAL A 43 1.05 -6.27 3.69
CA VAL A 43 1.19 -4.91 4.24
C VAL A 43 2.52 -4.27 3.82
N ASP A 44 3.64 -4.99 3.89
CA ASP A 44 4.96 -4.50 3.48
C ASP A 44 4.98 -4.08 2.01
N PHE A 45 4.38 -4.87 1.11
CA PHE A 45 4.30 -4.50 -0.31
C PHE A 45 3.45 -3.24 -0.54
N VAL A 46 2.35 -3.09 0.20
CA VAL A 46 1.54 -1.87 0.17
C VAL A 46 2.34 -0.67 0.69
N LYS A 47 3.03 -0.80 1.82
CA LYS A 47 3.87 0.28 2.39
C LYS A 47 5.00 0.69 1.45
N ALA A 48 5.69 -0.28 0.85
CA ALA A 48 6.73 -0.02 -0.13
C ALA A 48 6.19 0.78 -1.34
N SER A 49 5.01 0.41 -1.84
CA SER A 49 4.37 1.14 -2.94
C SER A 49 3.94 2.55 -2.54
N ILE A 50 3.40 2.72 -1.33
CA ILE A 50 3.09 4.05 -0.78
C ILE A 50 4.34 4.91 -0.71
N ASN A 51 5.46 4.36 -0.22
CA ASN A 51 6.72 5.10 -0.14
C ASN A 51 7.19 5.59 -1.51
N VAL A 52 7.14 4.73 -2.53
CA VAL A 52 7.48 5.14 -3.91
C VAL A 52 6.54 6.23 -4.44
N ILE A 53 5.25 6.17 -4.11
CA ILE A 53 4.28 7.20 -4.53
C ILE A 53 4.56 8.53 -3.84
N VAL A 54 4.80 8.50 -2.52
CA VAL A 54 5.08 9.69 -1.72
C VAL A 54 6.39 10.33 -2.17
N ASP A 55 7.45 9.53 -2.29
CA ASP A 55 8.77 9.94 -2.78
C ASP A 55 8.66 10.62 -4.16
N LYS A 56 7.97 9.98 -5.13
CA LYS A 56 7.74 10.58 -6.45
C LYS A 56 6.96 11.90 -6.42
N ILE A 57 6.07 12.10 -5.45
CA ILE A 57 5.32 13.35 -5.31
C ILE A 57 6.22 14.43 -4.69
N GLU A 58 7.00 14.09 -3.67
CA GLU A 58 7.93 15.01 -3.01
C GLU A 58 9.02 15.47 -4.00
N THR A 59 9.64 14.54 -4.73
CA THR A 59 10.64 14.88 -5.75
C THR A 59 10.05 15.74 -6.88
N LYS A 60 8.79 15.48 -7.29
CA LYS A 60 8.13 16.32 -8.30
C LYS A 60 7.84 17.73 -7.80
N ASN A 61 7.55 17.90 -6.51
CA ASN A 61 7.32 19.22 -5.94
C ASN A 61 8.62 20.04 -5.86
N GLU A 62 9.76 19.40 -5.56
CA GLU A 62 11.08 20.07 -5.52
C GLU A 62 11.58 20.51 -6.91
N MET A 63 11.22 19.80 -7.99
CA MET A 63 11.64 20.18 -9.36
C MET A 63 10.78 21.26 -10.02
N ASN A 64 9.67 21.66 -9.39
CA ASN A 64 8.76 22.69 -9.91
C ASN A 64 8.69 23.96 -9.03
N GLY A 65 9.57 24.08 -8.03
CA GLY A 65 9.74 25.29 -7.20
C GLY A 65 11.02 26.02 -7.55
#